data_AF-A0A973GUT6-F1
#
_entry.id   AF-A0A973GUT6-F1
#
_cell.length_a   1.000
_cell.length_b   1.000
_cell.length_c   1.000
_cell.angle_alpha   90.00
_cell.angle_beta   90.00
_cell.angle_gamma   90.00
#
_symmetry.space_group_name_H-M   'P 1'
#
loop_
_entity.id
_entity.type
_entity.pdbx_description
1 polymer ?
#
loop_
_entity_poly.entity_id
_entity_poly.type
_entity_poly.pdbx_seq_one_letter_code
_entity_poly.pdbx_strand_id
1 'polypeptide(L)'
;MATTSANLQPAVPAAAPLDTPVLPPLAADAQGRVSLIEIARLAAESLLANKVRSLLTMLGVIIGVASVIALLAIGNGATASITSQVQALGTNVLTIRAGSPNNRTPGQTAGAQNLTLADSNAIVALKLPIIGPAPTFGGSSPIVAPSADTTASITGVTAAYEQISSLTMASGVFLSDAQVSGADGVIVLGNTLATTLFGSGTAVGQTVRVGGKVLRVIGVLALKGSAGFGSVDDQALVPITVAQQHLYGARTPDGNGWRVSSIQISVTNSADMTSVQTRIQTLLRQRHALASDGTKDDFQVQNQATLLSSLSTVTKLLTYFLASVAGISLLVGGIGIMNIMLVSVTERTREIGLRKAVGARPRDILMQFVVEALGISLAGGMIGLLIGVGVAVGVTLSGLLTSVITLSSVLLALGFSLGIGLFFGIWPARQAARLNPIDALRYE
;
A
#
# COMPACT_ATOMS: atom_id res chain seq x y z
N MET A 1 -71.75 -25.41 26.95
CA MET A 1 -70.83 -26.38 27.59
C MET A 1 -69.46 -25.75 27.65
N ALA A 2 -69.03 -25.37 28.85
CA ALA A 2 -67.77 -24.70 29.10
C ALA A 2 -66.66 -25.74 29.32
N THR A 3 -65.53 -25.60 28.66
CA THR A 3 -64.32 -26.39 28.92
C THR A 3 -63.14 -25.47 29.18
N THR A 4 -62.79 -25.46 30.46
CA THR A 4 -61.54 -25.12 31.16
C THR A 4 -60.29 -24.96 30.28
N SER A 5 -59.71 -23.77 30.27
CA SER A 5 -58.36 -23.50 29.75
C SER A 5 -57.39 -23.46 30.93
N ALA A 6 -56.50 -24.45 31.01
CA ALA A 6 -55.46 -24.52 32.02
C ALA A 6 -54.35 -23.50 31.73
N ASN A 7 -54.08 -22.65 32.72
CA ASN A 7 -53.01 -21.66 32.72
C ASN A 7 -51.72 -22.34 33.22
N LEU A 8 -50.77 -22.62 32.33
CA LEU A 8 -49.44 -23.14 32.69
C LEU A 8 -48.46 -21.97 32.85
N GLN A 9 -48.17 -21.62 34.11
CA GLN A 9 -47.02 -20.77 34.45
C GLN A 9 -45.73 -21.58 34.33
N PRO A 10 -44.65 -21.04 33.73
CA PRO A 10 -43.34 -21.66 33.83
C PRO A 10 -42.76 -21.44 35.23
N ALA A 11 -42.21 -22.51 35.81
CA ALA A 11 -41.56 -22.51 37.12
C ALA A 11 -40.33 -21.59 37.13
N VAL A 12 -40.26 -20.68 38.11
CA VAL A 12 -39.08 -19.87 38.41
C VAL A 12 -38.03 -20.77 39.07
N PRO A 13 -36.79 -20.89 38.55
CA PRO A 13 -35.75 -21.62 39.24
C PRO A 13 -35.32 -20.86 40.51
N ALA A 14 -35.17 -21.59 41.61
CA ALA A 14 -34.73 -21.03 42.89
C ALA A 14 -33.37 -20.32 42.74
N ALA A 15 -33.32 -19.06 43.20
CA ALA A 15 -32.11 -18.25 43.21
C ALA A 15 -31.04 -18.90 44.12
N ALA A 16 -29.85 -19.14 43.57
CA ALA A 16 -28.68 -19.50 44.35
C ALA A 16 -28.21 -18.28 45.19
N PRO A 17 -27.73 -18.47 46.43
CA PRO A 17 -27.22 -17.38 47.24
C PRO A 17 -25.97 -16.77 46.58
N LEU A 18 -26.01 -15.45 46.35
CA LEU A 18 -24.91 -14.68 45.79
C LEU A 18 -23.85 -14.40 46.86
N ASP A 19 -22.85 -15.27 46.96
CA ASP A 19 -21.56 -14.94 47.58
C ASP A 19 -20.70 -14.10 46.61
N THR A 20 -21.20 -12.93 46.20
CA THR A 20 -20.36 -11.95 45.49
C THR A 20 -19.64 -11.08 46.54
N PRO A 21 -18.30 -10.96 46.47
CA PRO A 21 -17.60 -10.05 47.37
C PRO A 21 -18.06 -8.62 47.08
N VAL A 22 -18.68 -8.00 48.07
CA VAL A 22 -19.01 -6.57 48.03
C VAL A 22 -17.68 -5.82 47.97
N LEU A 23 -17.39 -5.22 46.81
CA LEU A 23 -16.16 -4.43 46.64
C LEU A 23 -16.20 -3.22 47.60
N PRO A 24 -15.08 -2.90 48.26
CA PRO A 24 -15.02 -1.78 49.19
C PRO A 24 -15.28 -0.44 48.47
N PRO A 25 -15.83 0.56 49.18
CA PRO A 25 -16.04 1.89 48.64
C PRO A 25 -14.70 2.54 48.25
N LEU A 26 -14.72 3.37 47.21
CA LEU A 26 -13.57 4.11 46.69
C LEU A 26 -12.79 4.79 47.84
N ALA A 27 -11.52 4.42 48.02
CA ALA A 27 -10.64 5.18 48.90
C ALA A 27 -10.33 6.51 48.20
N ALA A 28 -10.88 7.60 48.74
CA ALA A 28 -10.49 8.92 48.31
C ALA A 28 -9.11 9.24 48.91
N ASP A 29 -8.17 9.71 48.10
CA ASP A 29 -7.01 10.43 48.63
C ASP A 29 -7.50 11.60 49.50
N ALA A 30 -6.67 12.09 50.42
CA ALA A 30 -6.99 13.12 51.43
C ALA A 30 -7.64 14.43 50.90
N GLN A 31 -7.80 14.57 49.59
CA GLN A 31 -8.42 15.70 48.88
C GLN A 31 -9.71 15.33 48.09
N GLY A 32 -10.28 14.13 48.26
CA GLY A 32 -11.56 13.77 47.64
C GLY A 32 -11.50 13.48 46.13
N ARG A 33 -10.30 13.14 45.61
CA ARG A 33 -10.10 12.77 44.19
C ARG A 33 -9.96 11.26 44.07
N VAL A 34 -10.67 10.67 43.12
CA VAL A 34 -10.56 9.24 42.81
C VAL A 34 -9.24 9.01 42.06
N SER A 35 -8.35 8.19 42.62
CA SER A 35 -7.05 7.87 42.01
C SER A 35 -7.24 7.09 40.70
N LEU A 36 -6.68 7.59 39.59
CA LEU A 36 -6.76 6.93 38.27
C LEU A 36 -6.23 5.48 38.28
N ILE A 37 -5.29 5.19 39.16
CA ILE A 37 -4.69 3.86 39.35
C ILE A 37 -5.70 2.90 39.98
N GLU A 38 -6.50 3.39 40.93
CA GLU A 38 -7.52 2.61 41.62
C GLU A 38 -8.72 2.32 40.71
N ILE A 39 -9.07 3.27 39.84
CA ILE A 39 -10.11 3.05 38.82
C ILE A 39 -9.63 2.04 37.77
N ALA A 40 -8.37 2.09 37.35
CA ALA A 40 -7.80 1.10 36.42
C ALA A 40 -7.75 -0.31 37.03
N ARG A 41 -7.42 -0.42 38.32
CA ARG A 41 -7.44 -1.70 39.06
C ARG A 41 -8.86 -2.26 39.18
N LEU A 42 -9.84 -1.42 39.52
CA LEU A 42 -11.25 -1.81 39.62
C LEU A 42 -11.83 -2.24 38.25
N ALA A 43 -11.44 -1.57 37.17
CA ALA A 43 -11.82 -1.98 35.81
C ALA A 43 -11.21 -3.34 35.42
N ALA A 44 -9.97 -3.61 35.83
CA ALA A 44 -9.34 -4.92 35.60
C ALA A 44 -10.02 -6.04 36.40
N GLU A 45 -10.37 -5.80 37.67
CA GLU A 45 -11.13 -6.75 38.50
C GLU A 45 -12.55 -7.00 37.96
N SER A 46 -13.24 -5.97 37.45
CA SER A 46 -14.57 -6.11 36.84
C SER A 46 -14.54 -6.90 35.52
N LEU A 47 -13.50 -6.71 34.70
CA LEU A 47 -13.28 -7.47 33.47
C LEU A 47 -13.07 -8.96 33.74
N LEU A 48 -12.34 -9.29 34.82
CA LEU A 48 -12.02 -10.67 35.22
C LEU A 48 -13.20 -11.40 35.85
N ALA A 49 -14.14 -10.69 36.48
CA ALA A 49 -15.32 -11.26 37.11
C ALA A 49 -16.27 -11.95 36.11
N ASN A 50 -16.40 -11.41 34.89
CA ASN A 50 -17.27 -11.96 33.84
C ASN A 50 -16.52 -12.16 32.51
N LYS A 51 -15.59 -13.12 32.50
CA LYS A 51 -14.66 -13.39 31.37
C LYS A 51 -15.36 -13.55 30.01
N VAL A 52 -16.45 -14.31 29.94
CA VAL A 52 -17.17 -14.56 28.67
C VAL A 52 -17.82 -13.28 28.14
N ARG A 53 -18.47 -12.51 29.02
CA ARG A 53 -19.11 -11.25 28.68
C ARG A 53 -18.06 -10.27 28.18
N SER A 54 -17.00 -10.04 28.97
CA SER A 54 -15.90 -9.15 28.62
C SER A 54 -15.25 -9.52 27.29
N LEU A 55 -15.02 -10.82 27.03
CA LEU A 55 -14.48 -11.28 25.74
C LEU A 55 -15.42 -10.96 24.58
N LEU A 56 -16.73 -11.24 24.71
CA LEU A 56 -17.73 -10.95 23.68
C LEU A 56 -17.83 -9.44 23.39
N THR A 57 -17.76 -8.59 24.41
CA THR A 57 -17.76 -7.13 24.22
C THR A 57 -16.52 -6.65 23.50
N MET A 58 -15.36 -7.17 23.90
CA MET A 58 -14.08 -6.78 23.31
C MET A 58 -13.94 -7.31 21.88
N LEU A 59 -14.59 -8.41 21.51
CA LEU A 59 -14.42 -9.06 20.21
C LEU A 59 -14.66 -8.11 19.03
N GLY A 60 -15.72 -7.30 19.07
CA GLY A 60 -15.99 -6.31 18.02
C GLY A 60 -14.88 -5.25 17.90
N VAL A 61 -14.36 -4.78 19.03
CA VAL A 61 -13.23 -3.84 19.07
C VAL A 61 -11.93 -4.50 18.60
N ILE A 62 -11.67 -5.73 19.03
CA ILE A 62 -10.49 -6.52 18.65
C ILE A 62 -10.45 -6.70 17.14
N ILE A 63 -11.55 -7.19 16.54
CA ILE A 63 -11.64 -7.42 15.10
C ILE A 63 -11.54 -6.08 14.34
N GLY A 64 -12.23 -5.05 14.83
CA GLY A 64 -12.18 -3.71 14.24
C GLY A 64 -10.74 -3.18 14.20
N VAL A 65 -10.07 -3.10 15.35
CA VAL A 65 -8.69 -2.57 15.44
C VAL A 65 -7.70 -3.46 14.70
N ALA A 66 -7.80 -4.79 14.80
CA ALA A 66 -6.94 -5.71 14.06
C ALA A 66 -7.06 -5.51 12.54
N SER A 67 -8.29 -5.37 12.03
CA SER A 67 -8.53 -5.13 10.61
C SER A 67 -7.97 -3.78 10.15
N VAL A 68 -8.16 -2.70 10.91
CA VAL A 68 -7.58 -1.38 10.62
C VAL A 68 -6.06 -1.48 10.51
N ILE A 69 -5.40 -2.06 11.51
CA ILE A 69 -3.94 -2.15 11.57
C ILE A 69 -3.40 -3.00 10.40
N ALA A 70 -3.98 -4.18 10.17
CA ALA A 70 -3.54 -5.06 9.09
C ALA A 70 -3.71 -4.40 7.72
N LEU A 71 -4.89 -3.82 7.45
CA LEU A 71 -5.20 -3.18 6.17
C LEU A 71 -4.31 -1.97 5.90
N LEU A 72 -4.09 -1.10 6.90
CA LEU A 72 -3.21 0.05 6.75
C LEU A 72 -1.74 -0.37 6.59
N ALA A 73 -1.27 -1.36 7.33
CA ALA A 73 0.12 -1.83 7.22
C ALA A 73 0.41 -2.46 5.85
N ILE A 74 -0.52 -3.27 5.33
CA ILE A 74 -0.42 -3.86 4.00
C ILE A 74 -0.51 -2.78 2.92
N GLY A 75 -1.45 -1.85 3.04
CA GLY A 75 -1.62 -0.73 2.10
C GLY A 75 -0.36 0.14 2.02
N ASN A 76 0.16 0.59 3.17
CA ASN A 76 1.39 1.38 3.25
C ASN A 76 2.59 0.64 2.67
N GLY A 77 2.68 -0.67 2.93
CA GLY A 77 3.72 -1.53 2.39
C GLY A 77 3.68 -1.66 0.87
N ALA A 78 2.49 -1.88 0.31
CA ALA A 78 2.28 -1.89 -1.14
C ALA A 78 2.66 -0.54 -1.77
N THR A 79 2.24 0.57 -1.17
CA THR A 79 2.60 1.91 -1.64
C THR A 79 4.09 2.19 -1.56
N ALA A 80 4.75 1.79 -0.48
CA ALA A 80 6.19 1.95 -0.33
C ALA A 80 6.96 1.13 -1.39
N SER A 81 6.54 -0.12 -1.62
CA SER A 81 7.11 -0.99 -2.65
C SER A 81 6.95 -0.37 -4.05
N ILE A 82 5.73 0.01 -4.43
CA ILE A 82 5.47 0.65 -5.73
C ILE A 82 6.25 1.97 -5.87
N THR A 83 6.28 2.79 -4.81
CA THR A 83 7.04 4.05 -4.81
C THR A 83 8.52 3.81 -5.00
N SER A 84 9.10 2.82 -4.30
CA SER A 84 10.51 2.46 -4.45
C SER A 84 10.83 1.97 -5.86
N GLN A 85 9.95 1.17 -6.47
CA GLN A 85 10.11 0.72 -7.86
C GLN A 85 10.09 1.89 -8.84
N VAL A 86 9.18 2.86 -8.66
CA VAL A 86 9.11 4.06 -9.51
C VAL A 86 10.32 4.97 -9.27
N GLN A 87 10.75 5.17 -8.02
CA GLN A 87 11.93 5.95 -7.68
C GLN A 87 13.22 5.33 -8.25
N ALA A 88 13.30 4.00 -8.26
CA ALA A 88 14.42 3.28 -8.84
C ALA A 88 14.55 3.55 -10.35
N LEU A 89 13.46 3.85 -11.05
CA LEU A 89 13.47 4.27 -12.47
C LEU A 89 13.88 5.74 -12.67
N GLY A 90 14.05 6.50 -11.58
CA GLY A 90 14.34 7.93 -11.60
C GLY A 90 13.06 8.78 -11.60
N THR A 91 12.86 9.60 -10.57
CA THR A 91 11.70 10.51 -10.47
C THR A 91 11.74 11.65 -11.46
N ASN A 92 12.91 11.91 -12.04
CA ASN A 92 13.14 13.01 -12.96
C ASN A 92 13.20 12.57 -14.42
N VAL A 93 12.66 11.39 -14.75
CA VAL A 93 12.71 10.83 -16.09
C VAL A 93 11.41 11.13 -16.85
N LEU A 94 11.53 11.68 -18.06
CA LEU A 94 10.46 11.72 -19.05
C LEU A 94 10.68 10.60 -20.06
N THR A 95 9.64 9.81 -20.29
CA THR A 95 9.64 8.75 -21.30
C THR A 95 8.71 9.15 -22.43
N ILE A 96 9.27 9.32 -23.62
CA ILE A 96 8.54 9.60 -24.85
C ILE A 96 8.34 8.26 -25.55
N ARG A 97 7.11 7.74 -25.60
CA ARG A 97 6.81 6.46 -26.28
C ARG A 97 6.19 6.72 -27.64
N ALA A 98 6.54 5.90 -28.61
CA ALA A 98 5.90 5.91 -29.91
C ALA A 98 4.47 5.32 -29.84
N GLY A 99 3.55 5.89 -30.60
CA GLY A 99 2.14 5.49 -30.67
C GLY A 99 1.24 6.20 -29.66
N SER A 100 -0.05 6.28 -30.01
CA SER A 100 -1.11 6.80 -29.14
C SER A 100 -1.94 5.65 -28.55
N PRO A 101 -2.19 5.61 -27.22
CA PRO A 101 -3.16 4.69 -26.65
C PRO A 101 -4.58 4.87 -27.23
N ASN A 102 -4.89 6.07 -27.71
CA ASN A 102 -6.24 6.49 -28.09
C ASN A 102 -6.59 6.23 -29.58
N ASN A 103 -5.61 5.92 -30.42
CA ASN A 103 -5.81 5.66 -31.87
C ASN A 103 -5.69 4.16 -32.24
N ARG A 104 -5.95 3.24 -31.30
CA ARG A 104 -5.97 1.81 -31.61
C ARG A 104 -7.27 1.43 -32.31
N THR A 105 -7.28 1.49 -33.63
CA THR A 105 -8.32 0.82 -34.43
C THR A 105 -8.13 -0.70 -34.33
N PRO A 106 -9.18 -1.51 -34.06
CA PRO A 106 -9.06 -2.97 -34.05
C PRO A 106 -8.49 -3.47 -35.38
N GLY A 107 -7.41 -4.26 -35.32
CA GLY A 107 -6.73 -4.82 -36.50
C GLY A 107 -5.57 -4.01 -37.06
N GLN A 108 -5.28 -2.81 -36.54
CA GLN A 108 -4.06 -2.07 -36.91
C GLN A 108 -2.88 -2.56 -36.05
N THR A 109 -1.81 -3.04 -36.70
CA THR A 109 -0.53 -3.33 -36.03
C THR A 109 -0.12 -2.08 -35.25
N ALA A 110 0.25 -2.23 -33.97
CA ALA A 110 0.58 -1.15 -33.03
C ALA A 110 1.09 0.09 -33.78
N GLY A 111 0.27 1.16 -33.76
CA GLY A 111 0.36 2.31 -34.65
C GLY A 111 1.81 2.67 -34.97
N ALA A 112 2.07 2.82 -36.27
CA ALA A 112 3.39 3.04 -36.82
C ALA A 112 4.27 3.80 -35.82
N GLN A 113 5.33 3.14 -35.31
CA GLN A 113 6.38 3.77 -34.54
C GLN A 113 6.97 4.91 -35.38
N ASN A 114 6.36 6.09 -35.29
CA ASN A 114 6.71 7.29 -36.04
C ASN A 114 7.83 8.07 -35.35
N LEU A 115 8.14 7.71 -34.10
CA LEU A 115 9.28 8.23 -33.39
C LEU A 115 10.56 7.68 -34.04
N THR A 116 11.47 8.59 -34.40
CA THR A 116 12.72 8.27 -35.09
C THR A 116 13.93 8.72 -34.29
N LEU A 117 15.10 8.18 -34.66
CA LEU A 117 16.38 8.65 -34.13
C LEU A 117 16.62 10.14 -34.45
N ALA A 118 16.05 10.66 -35.55
CA ALA A 118 16.14 12.08 -35.90
C ALA A 118 15.41 12.97 -34.89
N ASP A 119 14.33 12.48 -34.27
CA ASP A 119 13.60 13.21 -33.24
C ASP A 119 14.40 13.30 -31.95
N SER A 120 15.11 12.22 -31.59
CA SER A 120 16.10 12.23 -30.51
C SER A 120 17.17 13.30 -30.76
N ASN A 121 17.71 13.39 -31.98
CA ASN A 121 18.71 14.40 -32.33
C ASN A 121 18.14 15.84 -32.31
N ALA A 122 16.87 16.01 -32.70
CA ALA A 122 16.20 17.31 -32.61
C ALA A 122 16.00 17.77 -31.16
N ILE A 123 15.76 16.85 -30.22
CA ILE A 123 15.69 17.16 -28.78
C ILE A 123 17.03 17.67 -28.26
N VAL A 124 18.15 17.08 -28.70
CA VAL A 124 19.51 17.59 -28.37
C VAL A 124 19.67 19.04 -28.83
N ALA A 125 19.18 19.37 -30.02
CA ALA A 125 19.29 20.72 -30.59
C ALA A 125 18.54 21.80 -29.78
N LEU A 126 17.56 21.43 -28.94
CA LEU A 126 16.86 22.37 -28.06
C LEU A 126 17.72 22.89 -26.90
N LYS A 127 18.86 22.25 -26.60
CA LYS A 127 19.76 22.61 -25.49
C LYS A 127 19.03 22.77 -24.15
N LEU A 128 18.11 21.86 -23.86
CA LEU A 128 17.38 21.83 -22.59
C LEU A 128 18.30 21.35 -21.46
N PRO A 129 18.02 21.70 -20.19
CA PRO A 129 18.76 21.21 -19.03
C PRO A 129 18.39 19.74 -18.73
N ILE A 130 18.87 18.83 -19.59
CA ILE A 130 18.57 17.40 -19.54
C ILE A 130 19.84 16.56 -19.68
N ILE A 131 19.81 15.35 -19.12
CA ILE A 131 20.77 14.27 -19.35
C ILE A 131 20.13 13.30 -20.36
N GLY A 132 20.88 12.93 -21.40
CA GLY A 132 20.38 12.19 -22.55
C GLY A 132 20.26 13.08 -23.80
N PRO A 133 19.43 12.72 -24.79
CA PRO A 133 18.45 11.63 -24.83
C PRO A 133 19.02 10.23 -25.04
N ALA A 134 18.37 9.23 -24.44
CA ALA A 134 18.62 7.81 -24.67
C ALA A 134 17.45 7.20 -25.46
N PRO A 135 17.53 7.15 -26.80
CA PRO A 135 16.59 6.39 -27.59
C PRO A 135 16.72 4.90 -27.28
N THR A 136 15.61 4.19 -27.40
CA THR A 136 15.54 2.75 -27.18
C THR A 136 14.70 2.09 -28.27
N PHE A 137 15.10 0.91 -28.70
CA PHE A 137 14.33 0.09 -29.62
C PHE A 137 14.49 -1.38 -29.28
N GLY A 138 13.42 -2.15 -29.19
CA GLY A 138 13.52 -3.52 -28.73
C GLY A 138 12.28 -4.35 -28.97
N GLY A 139 12.40 -5.63 -28.65
CA GLY A 139 11.35 -6.62 -28.81
C GLY A 139 11.62 -7.84 -27.93
N SER A 140 10.67 -8.77 -27.92
CA SER A 140 10.86 -10.06 -27.27
C SER A 140 11.49 -11.05 -28.24
N SER A 141 12.53 -11.77 -27.83
CA SER A 141 13.13 -12.83 -28.63
C SER A 141 13.75 -13.92 -27.77
N PRO A 142 13.86 -15.16 -28.29
CA PRO A 142 14.60 -16.21 -27.61
C PRO A 142 16.08 -15.85 -27.53
N ILE A 143 16.64 -16.03 -26.34
CA ILE A 143 18.06 -15.97 -26.03
C ILE A 143 18.51 -17.40 -25.73
N VAL A 144 19.48 -17.87 -26.51
CA VAL A 144 20.02 -19.23 -26.40
C VAL A 144 21.45 -19.15 -25.88
N ALA A 145 21.69 -19.69 -24.70
CA ALA A 145 23.02 -19.96 -24.14
C ALA A 145 23.35 -21.46 -24.28
N PRO A 146 24.62 -21.88 -24.08
CA PRO A 146 25.01 -23.29 -24.23
C PRO A 146 24.24 -24.25 -23.31
N SER A 147 23.84 -23.80 -22.12
CA SER A 147 23.22 -24.61 -21.07
C SER A 147 21.71 -24.40 -20.91
N ALA A 148 21.16 -23.31 -21.44
CA ALA A 148 19.76 -22.95 -21.26
C ALA A 148 19.29 -21.95 -22.33
N ASP A 149 17.99 -21.98 -22.60
CA ASP A 149 17.29 -21.08 -23.49
C ASP A 149 16.07 -20.49 -22.81
N THR A 150 15.85 -19.19 -23.03
CA THR A 150 14.69 -18.48 -22.48
C THR A 150 14.25 -17.38 -23.42
N THR A 151 12.99 -16.97 -23.30
CA THR A 151 12.49 -15.79 -24.00
C THR A 151 12.61 -14.59 -23.08
N ALA A 152 13.31 -13.55 -23.55
CA ALA A 152 13.50 -12.32 -22.79
C ALA A 152 13.26 -11.10 -23.68
N SER A 153 12.98 -9.97 -23.05
CA SER A 153 12.92 -8.69 -23.74
C SER A 153 14.34 -8.18 -23.97
N ILE A 154 14.68 -7.98 -25.25
CA ILE A 154 15.97 -7.41 -25.66
C ILE A 154 15.74 -5.96 -26.08
N THR A 155 16.38 -5.06 -25.36
CA THR A 155 16.25 -3.63 -25.56
C THR A 155 17.57 -3.08 -26.07
N GLY A 156 17.55 -2.49 -27.26
CA GLY A 156 18.63 -1.70 -27.81
C GLY A 156 18.69 -0.34 -27.12
N VAL A 157 19.84 0.02 -26.57
CA VAL A 157 20.06 1.25 -25.78
C VAL A 157 21.35 1.96 -26.19
N THR A 158 21.51 3.21 -25.74
CA THR A 158 22.76 3.99 -25.85
C THR A 158 23.53 3.98 -24.53
N ALA A 159 24.77 4.46 -24.51
CA ALA A 159 25.57 4.54 -23.28
C ALA A 159 24.90 5.42 -22.21
N ALA A 160 24.26 6.52 -22.62
CA ALA A 160 23.53 7.43 -21.72
C ALA A 160 22.38 6.75 -20.94
N TYR A 161 21.91 5.58 -21.40
CA TYR A 161 20.85 4.82 -20.73
C TYR A 161 21.25 4.38 -19.31
N GLU A 162 22.53 4.05 -19.07
CA GLU A 162 23.03 3.64 -17.76
C GLU A 162 22.73 4.70 -16.69
N GLN A 163 23.09 5.95 -16.98
CA GLN A 163 22.90 7.07 -16.07
C GLN A 163 21.43 7.45 -15.92
N ILE A 164 20.67 7.49 -17.03
CA ILE A 164 19.25 7.89 -17.00
C ILE A 164 18.41 6.88 -16.23
N SER A 165 18.65 5.58 -16.42
CA SER A 165 17.94 4.50 -15.73
C SER A 165 18.58 4.13 -14.38
N SER A 166 19.61 4.86 -13.92
CA SER A 166 20.33 4.60 -12.66
C SER A 166 20.68 3.13 -12.52
N LEU A 167 21.33 2.57 -13.55
CA LEU A 167 21.78 1.18 -13.56
C LEU A 167 23.10 1.05 -12.79
N THR A 168 23.31 -0.10 -12.17
CA THR A 168 24.55 -0.44 -11.48
C THR A 168 25.02 -1.78 -12.01
N MET A 169 26.32 -1.91 -12.29
CA MET A 169 26.90 -3.16 -12.77
C MET A 169 27.28 -4.05 -11.58
N ALA A 170 26.84 -5.31 -11.59
CA ALA A 170 27.36 -6.32 -10.67
C ALA A 170 28.72 -6.84 -11.11
N SER A 171 28.91 -6.99 -12.43
CA SER A 171 30.17 -7.44 -13.02
C SER A 171 30.33 -6.93 -14.46
N GLY A 172 31.57 -6.82 -14.91
CA GLY A 172 31.90 -6.33 -16.25
C GLY A 172 31.69 -4.83 -16.40
N VAL A 173 31.40 -4.39 -17.63
CA VAL A 173 31.23 -2.97 -17.98
C VAL A 173 29.93 -2.77 -18.79
N PHE A 174 29.39 -1.56 -18.72
CA PHE A 174 28.26 -1.18 -19.57
C PHE A 174 28.71 -0.85 -21.01
N LEU A 175 27.73 -0.61 -21.87
CA LEU A 175 27.93 -0.25 -23.27
C LEU A 175 28.62 1.12 -23.42
N SER A 176 29.63 1.19 -24.27
CA SER A 176 30.31 2.45 -24.64
C SER A 176 29.77 3.06 -25.93
N ASP A 177 29.94 4.37 -26.12
CA ASP A 177 29.51 5.06 -27.35
C ASP A 177 30.19 4.53 -28.63
N ALA A 178 31.43 4.02 -28.51
CA ALA A 178 32.15 3.37 -29.60
C ALA A 178 31.47 2.06 -30.03
N GLN A 179 31.08 1.22 -29.07
CA GLN A 179 30.33 -0.02 -29.33
C GLN A 179 28.95 0.26 -29.92
N VAL A 180 28.30 1.34 -29.45
CA VAL A 180 27.02 1.79 -30.00
C VAL A 180 27.19 2.25 -31.45
N SER A 181 28.18 3.08 -31.75
CA SER A 181 28.42 3.57 -33.10
C SER A 181 28.89 2.48 -34.07
N GLY A 182 29.68 1.51 -33.58
CA GLY A 182 30.23 0.39 -34.35
C GLY A 182 29.25 -0.77 -34.60
N ALA A 183 28.08 -0.77 -33.94
CA ALA A 183 27.13 -1.89 -33.95
C ALA A 183 27.78 -3.22 -33.49
N ASP A 184 28.65 -3.12 -32.48
CA ASP A 184 29.40 -4.25 -31.94
C ASP A 184 28.47 -5.33 -31.38
N GLY A 185 28.76 -6.59 -31.66
CA GLY A 185 27.98 -7.74 -31.20
C GLY A 185 28.14 -8.03 -29.71
N VAL A 186 27.74 -7.10 -28.85
CA VAL A 186 27.85 -7.19 -27.39
C VAL A 186 26.48 -7.12 -26.71
N ILE A 187 26.39 -7.70 -25.52
CA ILE A 187 25.16 -7.75 -24.72
C ILE A 187 25.48 -7.58 -23.23
N VAL A 188 24.62 -6.87 -22.53
CA VAL A 188 24.60 -6.75 -21.07
C VAL A 188 23.33 -7.45 -20.57
N LEU A 189 23.45 -8.31 -19.56
CA LEU A 189 22.34 -9.11 -19.05
C LEU A 189 21.83 -8.56 -17.71
N GLY A 190 20.52 -8.59 -17.49
CA GLY A 190 19.94 -8.45 -16.16
C GLY A 190 20.37 -9.59 -15.24
N ASN A 191 20.35 -9.36 -13.92
CA ASN A 191 20.87 -10.31 -12.94
C ASN A 191 20.14 -11.68 -12.98
N THR A 192 18.81 -11.66 -13.02
CA THR A 192 17.98 -12.87 -13.04
C THR A 192 18.13 -13.61 -14.37
N LEU A 193 18.19 -12.89 -15.48
CA LEU A 193 18.42 -13.47 -16.80
C LEU A 193 19.81 -14.14 -16.89
N ALA A 194 20.85 -13.50 -16.38
CA ALA A 194 22.19 -14.06 -16.32
C ALA A 194 22.23 -15.35 -15.49
N THR A 195 21.58 -15.34 -14.32
CA THR A 195 21.47 -16.52 -13.44
C THR A 195 20.69 -17.66 -14.10
N THR A 196 19.64 -17.34 -14.87
CA THR A 196 18.83 -18.34 -15.59
C THR A 196 19.62 -18.99 -16.72
N LEU A 197 20.41 -18.21 -17.47
CA LEU A 197 21.16 -18.70 -18.62
C LEU A 197 22.45 -19.45 -18.24
N PHE A 198 23.14 -19.00 -17.19
CA PHE A 198 24.49 -19.45 -16.83
C PHE A 198 24.61 -20.04 -15.40
N GLY A 199 23.52 -20.10 -14.63
CA GLY A 199 23.53 -20.56 -13.25
C GLY A 199 24.38 -19.68 -12.33
N SER A 200 25.17 -20.31 -11.45
CA SER A 200 26.18 -19.64 -10.63
C SER A 200 27.51 -19.37 -11.35
N GLY A 201 27.60 -19.67 -12.65
CA GLY A 201 28.80 -19.49 -13.46
C GLY A 201 29.07 -18.03 -13.86
N THR A 202 30.28 -17.77 -14.33
CA THR A 202 30.66 -16.43 -14.84
C THR A 202 30.05 -16.19 -16.22
N ALA A 203 29.03 -15.33 -16.29
CA ALA A 203 28.38 -14.96 -17.55
C ALA A 203 29.24 -14.02 -18.42
N VAL A 204 30.03 -13.12 -17.81
CA VAL A 204 30.86 -12.16 -18.54
C VAL A 204 31.95 -12.89 -19.34
N GLY A 205 32.09 -12.53 -20.61
CA GLY A 205 33.01 -13.16 -21.57
C GLY A 205 32.39 -14.30 -22.37
N GLN A 206 31.27 -14.86 -21.92
CA GLN A 206 30.55 -15.91 -22.65
C GLN A 206 29.77 -15.33 -23.84
N THR A 207 29.28 -16.21 -24.70
CA THR A 207 28.45 -15.83 -25.85
C THR A 207 27.04 -16.39 -25.74
N VAL A 208 26.07 -15.59 -26.18
CA VAL A 208 24.67 -16.00 -26.33
C VAL A 208 24.22 -15.75 -27.77
N ARG A 209 23.22 -16.50 -28.22
CA ARG A 209 22.62 -16.30 -29.53
C ARG A 209 21.24 -15.69 -29.40
N VAL A 210 21.03 -14.58 -30.10
CA VAL A 210 19.76 -13.83 -30.11
C VAL A 210 19.37 -13.56 -31.55
N GLY A 211 18.17 -13.99 -31.97
CA GLY A 211 17.70 -13.78 -33.36
C GLY A 211 18.67 -14.34 -34.42
N GLY A 212 19.42 -15.41 -34.09
CA GLY A 212 20.42 -16.00 -34.97
C GLY A 212 21.80 -15.34 -34.95
N LYS A 213 21.97 -14.17 -34.30
CA LYS A 213 23.27 -13.49 -34.14
C LYS A 213 23.95 -13.87 -32.83
N VAL A 214 25.26 -14.11 -32.88
CA VAL A 214 26.09 -14.38 -31.69
C VAL A 214 26.52 -13.06 -31.07
N LEU A 215 26.24 -12.88 -29.78
CA LEU A 215 26.58 -11.70 -29.00
C LEU A 215 27.45 -12.10 -27.80
N ARG A 216 28.47 -11.31 -27.50
CA ARG A 216 29.35 -11.52 -26.35
C ARG A 216 28.85 -10.76 -25.13
N VAL A 217 28.71 -11.45 -24.01
CA VAL A 217 28.32 -10.85 -22.73
C VAL A 217 29.48 -10.02 -22.20
N ILE A 218 29.28 -8.71 -22.03
CA ILE A 218 30.32 -7.79 -21.52
C ILE A 218 30.08 -7.32 -20.08
N GLY A 219 28.87 -7.54 -19.57
CA GLY A 219 28.50 -7.15 -18.22
C GLY A 219 27.17 -7.75 -17.76
N VAL A 220 26.98 -7.75 -16.45
CA VAL A 220 25.75 -8.16 -15.77
C VAL A 220 25.32 -7.04 -14.82
N LEU A 221 24.06 -6.64 -14.89
CA LEU A 221 23.47 -5.64 -14.00
C LEU A 221 23.35 -6.18 -12.58
N ALA A 222 23.51 -5.30 -11.59
CA ALA A 222 23.18 -5.60 -10.20
C ALA A 222 21.67 -5.73 -10.04
N LEU A 223 21.26 -6.62 -9.13
CA LEU A 223 19.86 -6.87 -8.82
C LEU A 223 19.21 -5.58 -8.33
N LYS A 224 18.20 -5.09 -9.06
CA LYS A 224 17.44 -3.89 -8.70
C LYS A 224 16.18 -4.23 -7.90
N GLY A 225 15.71 -5.47 -7.97
CA GLY A 225 14.67 -6.00 -7.08
C GLY A 225 13.25 -5.68 -7.51
N SER A 226 13.03 -5.42 -8.80
CA SER A 226 11.69 -5.19 -9.34
C SER A 226 11.02 -6.54 -9.63
N ALA A 227 10.07 -6.95 -8.78
CA ALA A 227 9.24 -8.13 -9.05
C ALA A 227 8.11 -7.77 -10.02
N GLY A 228 8.06 -8.42 -11.19
CA GLY A 228 6.93 -8.32 -12.13
C GLY A 228 7.31 -8.22 -13.62
N PHE A 229 6.29 -8.20 -14.48
CA PHE A 229 6.44 -8.06 -15.94
C PHE A 229 7.11 -6.73 -16.30
N GLY A 230 8.31 -6.78 -16.88
CA GLY A 230 9.08 -5.60 -17.29
C GLY A 230 10.21 -5.20 -16.34
N SER A 231 10.62 -6.08 -15.40
CA SER A 231 11.83 -5.90 -14.61
C SER A 231 13.07 -5.74 -15.50
N VAL A 232 13.99 -4.86 -15.11
CA VAL A 232 15.32 -4.76 -15.75
C VAL A 232 16.19 -5.98 -15.44
N ASP A 233 15.85 -6.74 -14.40
CA ASP A 233 16.59 -7.93 -13.97
C ASP A 233 16.38 -9.12 -14.93
N ASP A 234 15.27 -9.13 -15.68
CA ASP A 234 14.91 -10.17 -16.67
C ASP A 234 15.17 -9.75 -18.12
N GLN A 235 15.80 -8.59 -18.32
CA GLN A 235 16.02 -8.00 -19.64
C GLN A 235 17.47 -8.17 -20.12
N ALA A 236 17.65 -8.11 -21.43
CA ALA A 236 18.95 -7.98 -22.05
C ALA A 236 19.07 -6.62 -22.74
N LEU A 237 20.24 -5.99 -22.59
CA LEU A 237 20.56 -4.71 -23.20
C LEU A 237 21.63 -4.91 -24.27
N VAL A 238 21.38 -4.40 -25.47
CA VAL A 238 22.32 -4.42 -26.59
C VAL A 238 22.52 -3.00 -27.10
N PRO A 239 23.57 -2.71 -27.89
CA PRO A 239 23.63 -1.46 -28.62
C PRO A 239 22.36 -1.23 -29.45
N ILE A 240 21.82 0.00 -29.42
CA ILE A 240 20.60 0.32 -30.20
C ILE A 240 20.78 0.02 -31.69
N THR A 241 21.97 0.25 -32.23
CA THR A 241 22.35 -0.07 -33.61
C THR A 241 22.25 -1.56 -33.90
N VAL A 242 22.65 -2.44 -32.97
CA VAL A 242 22.50 -3.89 -33.11
C VAL A 242 21.02 -4.29 -33.16
N ALA A 243 20.22 -3.77 -32.24
CA ALA A 243 18.78 -4.06 -32.22
C ALA A 243 18.11 -3.62 -33.54
N GLN A 244 18.43 -2.42 -34.02
CA GLN A 244 17.83 -1.82 -35.20
C GLN A 244 18.29 -2.47 -36.52
N GLN A 245 19.60 -2.73 -36.66
CA GLN A 245 20.21 -3.19 -37.91
C GLN A 245 20.21 -4.71 -38.06
N HIS A 246 20.31 -5.46 -36.95
CA HIS A 246 20.62 -6.88 -37.01
C HIS A 246 19.59 -7.80 -36.36
N LEU A 247 18.79 -7.31 -35.40
CA LEU A 247 17.82 -8.17 -34.71
C LEU A 247 16.40 -7.98 -35.26
N TYR A 248 15.95 -6.73 -35.41
CA TYR A 248 14.52 -6.45 -35.62
C TYR A 248 14.19 -5.67 -36.89
N GLY A 249 15.17 -5.07 -37.56
CA GLY A 249 14.94 -4.29 -38.79
C GLY A 249 14.07 -3.05 -38.54
N ALA A 250 14.66 -2.00 -37.97
CA ALA A 250 13.93 -0.81 -37.55
C ALA A 250 13.91 0.33 -38.57
N ARG A 251 14.04 0.05 -39.88
CA ARG A 251 14.01 1.12 -40.89
C ARG A 251 12.64 1.78 -40.92
N THR A 252 12.63 3.10 -41.09
CA THR A 252 11.40 3.86 -41.34
C THR A 252 10.78 3.44 -42.69
N PRO A 253 9.46 3.59 -42.90
CA PRO A 253 8.82 3.19 -44.16
C PRO A 253 9.38 3.89 -45.40
N ASP A 254 9.90 5.10 -45.24
CA ASP A 254 10.58 5.89 -46.27
C ASP A 254 12.07 5.52 -46.45
N GLY A 255 12.60 4.59 -45.65
CA GLY A 255 13.97 4.07 -45.72
C GLY A 255 15.07 5.00 -45.20
N ASN A 256 14.76 6.28 -44.96
CA ASN A 256 15.74 7.32 -44.67
C ASN A 256 16.19 7.40 -43.20
N GLY A 257 15.55 6.65 -42.30
CA GLY A 257 15.81 6.74 -40.88
C GLY A 257 15.67 5.42 -40.13
N TRP A 258 15.94 5.52 -38.83
CA TRP A 258 15.78 4.42 -37.88
C TRP A 258 14.67 4.77 -36.88
N ARG A 259 13.74 3.86 -36.71
CA ARG A 259 12.63 3.95 -35.76
C ARG A 259 13.12 3.68 -34.35
N VAL A 260 12.49 4.31 -33.39
CA VAL A 260 12.72 4.11 -31.97
C VAL A 260 11.39 3.82 -31.28
N SER A 261 11.40 2.91 -30.30
CA SER A 261 10.19 2.55 -29.55
C SER A 261 9.90 3.56 -28.44
N SER A 262 10.95 4.11 -27.84
CA SER A 262 10.86 5.22 -26.91
C SER A 262 12.15 6.03 -26.85
N ILE A 263 12.06 7.25 -26.33
CA ILE A 263 13.20 8.12 -25.99
C ILE A 263 13.07 8.48 -24.52
N GLN A 264 14.10 8.21 -23.74
CA GLN A 264 14.17 8.59 -22.33
C GLN A 264 15.10 9.78 -22.14
N ILE A 265 14.70 10.70 -21.27
CA ILE A 265 15.50 11.84 -20.86
C ILE A 265 15.38 11.99 -19.34
N SER A 266 16.46 12.40 -18.69
CA SER A 266 16.43 12.80 -17.28
C SER A 266 16.55 14.31 -17.17
N VAL A 267 15.61 14.96 -16.50
CA VAL A 267 15.63 16.42 -16.28
C VAL A 267 16.51 16.71 -15.08
N THR A 268 17.45 17.65 -15.21
CA THR A 268 18.41 17.94 -14.13
C THR A 268 17.74 18.52 -12.88
N ASN A 269 16.67 19.30 -13.06
CA ASN A 269 15.87 19.86 -11.98
C ASN A 269 14.39 19.47 -12.14
N SER A 270 13.81 18.85 -11.10
CA SER A 270 12.40 18.44 -11.10
C SER A 270 11.43 19.60 -11.28
N ALA A 271 11.81 20.84 -10.93
CA ALA A 271 10.98 22.03 -11.12
C ALA A 271 10.73 22.34 -12.61
N ASP A 272 11.67 21.98 -13.49
CA ASP A 272 11.59 22.27 -14.93
C ASP A 272 10.81 21.21 -15.72
N MET A 273 10.36 20.15 -15.06
CA MET A 273 9.76 18.96 -15.67
C MET A 273 8.61 19.31 -16.63
N THR A 274 7.67 20.14 -16.18
CA THR A 274 6.52 20.56 -16.98
C THR A 274 6.93 21.41 -18.18
N SER A 275 7.89 22.33 -17.98
CA SER A 275 8.41 23.19 -19.05
C SER A 275 9.12 22.37 -20.14
N VAL A 276 9.99 21.44 -19.73
CA VAL A 276 10.70 20.52 -20.62
C VAL A 276 9.72 19.63 -21.37
N GLN A 277 8.74 19.05 -20.68
CA GLN A 277 7.69 18.23 -21.29
C GLN A 277 6.94 19.01 -22.37
N THR A 278 6.47 20.22 -22.08
CA THR A 278 5.74 21.05 -23.05
C THR A 278 6.59 21.39 -24.26
N ARG A 279 7.86 21.80 -24.07
CA ARG A 279 8.78 22.12 -25.18
C ARG A 279 9.01 20.93 -26.10
N ILE A 280 9.19 19.74 -25.54
CA ILE A 280 9.37 18.51 -26.31
C ILE A 280 8.08 18.15 -27.05
N GLN A 281 6.91 18.25 -26.41
CA GLN A 281 5.63 18.04 -27.07
C GLN A 281 5.45 18.98 -28.26
N THR A 282 5.76 20.28 -28.09
CA THR A 282 5.69 21.25 -29.19
C THR A 282 6.66 20.91 -30.33
N LEU A 283 7.91 20.56 -30.01
CA LEU A 283 8.90 20.16 -31.02
C LEU A 283 8.42 18.94 -31.83
N LEU A 284 7.99 17.89 -31.14
CA LEU A 284 7.56 16.65 -31.80
C LEU A 284 6.30 16.88 -32.64
N ARG A 285 5.32 17.65 -32.14
CA ARG A 285 4.13 18.04 -32.93
C ARG A 285 4.50 18.79 -34.19
N GLN A 286 5.43 19.75 -34.11
CA GLN A 286 5.89 20.50 -35.27
C GLN A 286 6.57 19.59 -36.29
N ARG A 287 7.44 18.68 -35.83
CA ARG A 287 8.18 17.76 -36.70
C ARG A 287 7.29 16.71 -37.36
N HIS A 288 6.27 16.23 -36.65
CA HIS A 288 5.33 15.22 -37.12
C HIS A 288 4.13 15.85 -37.84
N ALA A 289 4.11 17.17 -38.03
CA ALA A 289 3.02 17.93 -38.64
C ALA A 289 1.64 17.67 -37.98
N LEU A 290 1.63 17.56 -36.65
CA LEU A 290 0.44 17.31 -35.84
C LEU A 290 -0.24 18.61 -35.42
N ALA A 291 -1.55 18.54 -35.20
CA ALA A 291 -2.33 19.66 -34.69
C ALA A 291 -1.89 20.03 -33.26
N SER A 292 -1.88 21.33 -32.94
CA SER A 292 -1.45 21.85 -31.64
C SER A 292 -2.39 21.50 -30.48
N ASP A 293 -3.59 21.02 -30.78
CA ASP A 293 -4.65 20.66 -29.81
C ASP A 293 -4.38 19.33 -29.07
N GLY A 294 -3.42 18.52 -29.54
CA GLY A 294 -3.01 17.25 -28.91
C GLY A 294 -4.01 16.11 -29.08
N THR A 295 -5.03 16.25 -29.93
CA THR A 295 -6.11 15.27 -30.07
C THR A 295 -5.70 14.03 -30.88
N LYS A 296 -4.66 14.13 -31.71
CA LYS A 296 -4.13 13.06 -32.57
C LYS A 296 -2.62 12.87 -32.45
N ASP A 297 -2.07 13.10 -31.26
CA ASP A 297 -0.64 12.88 -31.03
C ASP A 297 -0.29 11.41 -31.31
N ASP A 298 0.75 11.16 -32.12
CA ASP A 298 1.28 9.83 -32.44
C ASP A 298 2.41 9.40 -31.48
N PHE A 299 2.62 10.18 -30.42
CA PHE A 299 3.55 9.91 -29.34
C PHE A 299 2.90 10.22 -27.99
N GLN A 300 3.45 9.67 -26.92
CA GLN A 300 3.04 9.98 -25.56
C GLN A 300 4.26 10.35 -24.73
N VAL A 301 4.23 11.55 -24.12
CA VAL A 301 5.23 11.94 -23.12
C VAL A 301 4.70 11.61 -21.75
N GLN A 302 5.33 10.64 -21.10
CA GLN A 302 4.98 10.17 -19.76
C GLN A 302 5.97 10.76 -18.75
N ASN A 303 5.43 11.41 -17.73
CA ASN A 303 6.18 11.91 -16.59
C ASN A 303 5.99 10.95 -15.41
N GLN A 304 7.10 10.41 -14.91
CA GLN A 304 7.08 9.47 -13.78
C GLN A 304 6.54 10.11 -12.50
N ALA A 305 6.70 11.43 -12.31
CA ALA A 305 6.10 12.14 -11.19
C ALA A 305 4.57 12.15 -11.24
N THR A 306 3.97 12.25 -12.44
CA THR A 306 2.51 12.18 -12.62
C THR A 306 1.97 10.77 -12.36
N LEU A 307 2.74 9.74 -12.73
CA LEU A 307 2.39 8.36 -12.40
C LEU A 307 2.42 8.15 -10.88
N LEU A 308 3.47 8.62 -10.20
CA LEU A 308 3.60 8.50 -8.75
C LEU A 308 2.48 9.26 -8.01
N SER A 309 2.13 10.47 -8.46
CA SER A 309 1.04 11.25 -7.86
C SER A 309 -0.33 10.60 -8.06
N SER A 310 -0.57 9.99 -9.23
CA SER A 310 -1.79 9.22 -9.52
C SER A 310 -1.88 7.99 -8.62
N LEU A 311 -0.79 7.22 -8.47
CA LEU A 311 -0.72 6.04 -7.59
C LEU A 311 -0.93 6.41 -6.11
N SER A 312 -0.33 7.51 -5.66
CA SER A 312 -0.58 8.08 -4.33
C SER A 312 -2.05 8.45 -4.14
N THR A 313 -2.70 9.02 -5.17
CA THR A 313 -4.12 9.38 -5.11
C THR A 313 -5.01 8.14 -5.00
N VAL A 314 -4.77 7.12 -5.82
CA VAL A 314 -5.50 5.84 -5.76
C VAL A 314 -5.29 5.15 -4.41
N THR A 315 -4.05 5.12 -3.92
CA THR A 315 -3.73 4.58 -2.59
C THR A 315 -4.52 5.29 -1.50
N LYS A 316 -4.56 6.63 -1.52
CA LYS A 316 -5.32 7.41 -0.53
C LYS A 316 -6.81 7.08 -0.59
N LEU A 317 -7.39 6.94 -1.78
CA LEU A 317 -8.79 6.55 -1.94
C LEU A 317 -9.05 5.15 -1.36
N LEU A 318 -8.18 4.17 -1.65
CA LEU A 318 -8.27 2.83 -1.05
C LEU A 318 -8.13 2.90 0.48
N THR A 319 -7.20 3.72 0.99
CA THR A 319 -7.01 3.94 2.43
C THR A 319 -8.27 4.48 3.08
N TYR A 320 -8.92 5.48 2.47
CA TYR A 320 -10.19 6.03 2.96
C TYR A 320 -11.33 5.02 2.90
N PHE A 321 -11.41 4.23 1.82
CA PHE A 321 -12.41 3.19 1.70
C PHE A 321 -12.24 2.10 2.78
N LEU A 322 -11.02 1.59 2.96
CA LEU A 322 -10.68 0.62 4.01
C LEU A 322 -10.93 1.19 5.40
N ALA A 323 -10.54 2.44 5.67
CA ALA A 323 -10.81 3.12 6.93
C ALA A 323 -12.31 3.29 7.19
N SER A 324 -13.12 3.52 6.16
CA SER A 324 -14.58 3.62 6.28
C SER A 324 -15.20 2.29 6.67
N VAL A 325 -14.83 1.19 5.98
CA VAL A 325 -15.31 -0.16 6.29
C VAL A 325 -14.90 -0.58 7.70
N ALA A 326 -13.65 -0.32 8.06
CA ALA A 326 -13.14 -0.65 9.38
C ALA A 326 -13.78 0.25 10.46
N GLY A 327 -14.07 1.50 10.15
CA GLY A 327 -14.85 2.41 10.99
C GLY A 327 -16.26 1.90 11.27
N ILE A 328 -16.94 1.35 10.26
CA ILE A 328 -18.26 0.70 10.42
C ILE A 328 -18.13 -0.55 11.33
N SER A 329 -17.11 -1.38 11.15
CA SER A 329 -16.86 -2.54 12.02
C SER A 329 -16.66 -2.13 13.49
N LEU A 330 -15.89 -1.07 13.71
CA LEU A 330 -15.67 -0.51 15.03
C LEU A 330 -16.93 0.12 15.63
N LEU A 331 -17.80 0.76 14.82
CA LEU A 331 -19.12 1.23 15.28
C LEU A 331 -20.00 0.07 15.76
N VAL A 332 -20.02 -1.05 15.04
CA VAL A 332 -20.74 -2.27 15.47
C VAL A 332 -20.17 -2.79 16.80
N GLY A 333 -18.85 -2.79 16.95
CA GLY A 333 -18.19 -3.08 18.23
C GLY A 333 -18.61 -2.12 19.35
N GLY A 334 -18.70 -0.82 19.06
CA GLY A 334 -19.16 0.21 19.98
C GLY A 334 -20.61 0.01 20.44
N ILE A 335 -21.51 -0.38 19.54
CA ILE A 335 -22.90 -0.75 19.89
C ILE A 335 -22.89 -1.95 20.86
N GLY A 336 -22.00 -2.91 20.66
CA GLY A 336 -21.79 -4.02 21.59
C GLY A 336 -21.40 -3.56 22.99
N ILE A 337 -20.46 -2.63 23.10
CA ILE A 337 -20.08 -2.00 24.38
C ILE A 337 -21.28 -1.32 25.03
N MET A 338 -22.03 -0.54 24.27
CA MET A 338 -23.22 0.16 24.78
C MET A 338 -24.26 -0.81 25.34
N ASN A 339 -24.58 -1.87 24.59
CA ASN A 339 -25.59 -2.85 25.00
C ASN A 339 -25.18 -3.60 26.27
N ILE A 340 -23.93 -4.07 26.33
CA ILE A 340 -23.43 -4.74 27.53
C ILE A 340 -23.38 -3.78 28.72
N MET A 341 -23.05 -2.51 28.50
CA MET A 341 -23.08 -1.51 29.55
C MET A 341 -24.51 -1.26 30.05
N LEU A 342 -25.51 -1.18 29.18
CA LEU A 342 -26.91 -1.02 29.61
C LEU A 342 -27.38 -2.17 30.48
N VAL A 343 -27.10 -3.40 30.04
CA VAL A 343 -27.41 -4.61 30.81
C VAL A 343 -26.68 -4.59 32.16
N SER A 344 -25.42 -4.19 32.18
CA SER A 344 -24.63 -4.10 33.42
C SER A 344 -25.14 -3.02 34.37
N VAL A 345 -25.66 -1.90 33.84
CA VAL A 345 -26.32 -0.86 34.64
C VAL A 345 -27.60 -1.39 35.25
N THR A 346 -28.41 -2.14 34.48
CA THR A 346 -29.65 -2.73 35.00
C THR A 346 -29.38 -3.79 36.07
N GLU A 347 -28.38 -4.65 35.89
CA GLU A 347 -27.98 -5.66 36.88
C GLU A 347 -27.42 -5.03 38.16
N ARG A 348 -26.65 -3.94 38.04
CA ARG A 348 -26.06 -3.22 39.18
C ARG A 348 -26.95 -2.09 39.73
N THR A 349 -28.23 -2.03 39.35
CA THR A 349 -29.14 -0.91 39.74
C THR A 349 -29.19 -0.72 41.25
N ARG A 350 -29.39 -1.81 42.02
CA ARG A 350 -29.48 -1.78 43.48
C ARG A 350 -28.18 -1.33 44.15
N GLU A 351 -27.04 -1.77 43.62
CA GLU A 351 -25.71 -1.36 44.09
C GLU A 351 -25.46 0.14 43.85
N ILE A 352 -25.81 0.64 42.66
CA ILE A 352 -25.72 2.07 42.31
C ILE A 352 -26.61 2.91 43.24
N GLY A 353 -27.83 2.43 43.53
CA GLY A 353 -28.76 3.06 44.46
C GLY A 353 -28.18 3.18 45.88
N LEU A 354 -27.58 2.10 46.38
CA LEU A 354 -26.91 2.07 47.68
C LEU A 354 -25.75 3.08 47.75
N ARG A 355 -24.88 3.10 46.73
CA ARG A 355 -23.75 4.05 46.67
C ARG A 355 -24.21 5.52 46.69
N LYS A 356 -25.29 5.84 45.97
CA LYS A 356 -25.86 7.20 45.99
C LYS A 356 -26.51 7.54 47.33
N ALA A 357 -27.18 6.58 47.97
CA ALA A 357 -27.78 6.78 49.29
C ALA A 357 -26.72 7.09 50.37
N VAL A 358 -25.51 6.54 50.23
CA VAL A 358 -24.36 6.78 51.12
C VAL A 358 -23.57 8.04 50.74
N GLY A 359 -23.96 8.74 49.65
CA GLY A 359 -23.44 10.07 49.31
C GLY A 359 -22.58 10.17 48.05
N ALA A 360 -22.48 9.12 47.23
CA ALA A 360 -21.77 9.20 45.95
C ALA A 360 -22.42 10.21 44.99
N ARG A 361 -21.61 11.10 44.38
CA ARG A 361 -22.12 12.11 43.45
C ARG A 361 -22.45 11.44 42.10
N PRO A 362 -23.42 11.98 41.32
CA PRO A 362 -23.70 11.47 39.98
C PRO A 362 -22.46 11.43 39.05
N ARG A 363 -21.51 12.35 39.25
CA ARG A 363 -20.25 12.39 38.52
C ARG A 363 -19.34 11.20 38.83
N ASP A 364 -19.36 10.69 40.06
CA ASP A 364 -18.52 9.56 40.49
C ASP A 364 -19.00 8.27 39.80
N ILE A 365 -20.33 8.07 39.77
CA ILE A 365 -20.96 6.96 39.04
C ILE A 365 -20.70 7.07 37.54
N LEU A 366 -20.82 8.27 36.97
CA LEU A 366 -20.52 8.52 35.55
C LEU A 366 -19.07 8.13 35.22
N MET A 367 -18.10 8.62 35.99
CA MET A 367 -16.67 8.37 35.76
C MET A 367 -16.33 6.89 35.90
N GLN A 368 -16.94 6.17 36.84
CA GLN A 368 -16.75 4.74 36.99
C GLN A 368 -17.11 3.97 35.71
N PHE A 369 -18.32 4.18 35.18
CA PHE A 369 -18.76 3.50 33.97
C PHE A 369 -17.99 3.95 32.72
N VAL A 370 -17.62 5.23 32.63
CA VAL A 370 -16.79 5.72 31.51
C VAL A 370 -15.41 5.07 31.53
N VAL A 371 -14.77 4.93 32.68
CA VAL A 371 -13.45 4.27 32.76
C VAL A 371 -13.57 2.76 32.52
N GLU A 372 -14.66 2.12 32.94
CA GLU A 372 -14.91 0.70 32.60
C GLU A 372 -15.07 0.52 31.07
N ALA A 373 -15.79 1.43 30.38
CA ALA A 373 -15.89 1.41 28.92
C ALA A 373 -14.55 1.67 28.22
N LEU A 374 -13.78 2.66 28.70
CA LEU A 374 -12.44 2.95 28.19
C LEU A 374 -11.48 1.78 28.42
N GLY A 375 -11.59 1.09 29.56
CA GLY A 375 -10.82 -0.11 29.88
C GLY A 375 -11.09 -1.24 28.88
N ILE A 376 -12.37 -1.51 28.58
CA ILE A 376 -12.78 -2.49 27.55
C ILE A 376 -12.20 -2.10 26.18
N SER A 377 -12.33 -0.84 25.76
CA SER A 377 -11.83 -0.37 24.47
C SER A 377 -10.31 -0.37 24.37
N LEU A 378 -9.60 -0.03 25.44
CA LEU A 378 -8.15 -0.06 25.48
C LEU A 378 -7.63 -1.50 25.44
N ALA A 379 -8.20 -2.39 26.26
CA ALA A 379 -7.81 -3.81 26.28
C ALA A 379 -8.10 -4.49 24.93
N GLY A 380 -9.31 -4.31 24.40
CA GLY A 380 -9.69 -4.81 23.08
C GLY A 380 -8.83 -4.20 21.96
N GLY A 381 -8.52 -2.90 22.05
CA GLY A 381 -7.65 -2.22 21.10
C GLY A 381 -6.19 -2.70 21.14
N MET A 382 -5.64 -2.98 22.32
CA MET A 382 -4.29 -3.53 22.47
C MET A 382 -4.21 -4.96 21.94
N ILE A 383 -5.20 -5.80 22.24
CA ILE A 383 -5.26 -7.17 21.70
C ILE A 383 -5.43 -7.12 20.17
N GLY A 384 -6.33 -6.27 19.68
CA GLY A 384 -6.53 -6.04 18.24
C GLY A 384 -5.26 -5.56 17.56
N LEU A 385 -4.50 -4.66 18.18
CA LEU A 385 -3.21 -4.19 17.68
C LEU A 385 -2.21 -5.35 17.56
N LEU A 386 -2.05 -6.16 18.59
CA LEU A 386 -1.15 -7.32 18.57
C LEU A 386 -1.53 -8.30 17.46
N ILE A 387 -2.82 -8.60 17.30
CA ILE A 387 -3.32 -9.49 16.25
C ILE A 387 -3.08 -8.87 14.87
N GLY A 388 -3.40 -7.58 14.68
CA GLY A 388 -3.21 -6.87 13.42
C GLY A 388 -1.74 -6.80 13.00
N VAL A 389 -0.84 -6.54 13.95
CA VAL A 389 0.61 -6.60 13.74
C VAL A 389 1.04 -8.03 13.38
N GLY A 390 0.53 -9.04 14.09
CA GLY A 390 0.79 -10.45 13.79
C GLY A 390 0.39 -10.84 12.36
N VAL A 391 -0.79 -10.38 11.90
CA VAL A 391 -1.25 -10.58 10.52
C VAL A 391 -0.31 -9.88 9.52
N ALA A 392 0.06 -8.62 9.76
CA ALA A 392 0.96 -7.86 8.89
C ALA A 392 2.35 -8.53 8.76
N VAL A 393 2.92 -8.97 9.88
CA VAL A 393 4.17 -9.73 9.91
C VAL A 393 4.00 -11.06 9.17
N GLY A 394 2.90 -11.79 9.38
CA GLY A 394 2.60 -13.03 8.66
C GLY A 394 2.56 -12.86 7.15
N VAL A 395 1.93 -11.77 6.67
CA VAL A 395 1.93 -11.41 5.23
C VAL A 395 3.34 -11.14 4.73
N THR A 396 4.17 -10.46 5.53
CA THR A 396 5.57 -10.17 5.17
C THR A 396 6.40 -11.44 5.07
N LEU A 397 6.22 -12.38 6.01
CA LEU A 397 6.91 -13.68 6.01
C LEU A 397 6.49 -14.58 4.85
N SER A 398 5.25 -14.45 4.35
CA SER A 398 4.78 -15.21 3.19
C SER A 398 5.48 -14.84 1.87
N GLY A 399 6.24 -13.74 1.84
CA GLY A 399 6.92 -13.25 0.64
C GLY A 399 5.99 -12.58 -0.39
N LEU A 400 4.68 -12.49 -0.12
CA LEU A 400 3.71 -11.86 -1.01
C LEU A 400 3.93 -10.34 -1.11
N LEU A 401 4.00 -9.66 0.04
CA LEU A 401 4.13 -8.21 0.15
C LEU A 401 4.89 -7.83 1.42
N THR A 402 5.74 -6.81 1.36
CA THR A 402 6.36 -6.22 2.56
C THR A 402 5.37 -5.26 3.20
N SER A 403 4.84 -5.60 4.38
CA SER A 403 3.97 -4.70 5.14
C SER A 403 4.78 -3.65 5.90
N VAL A 404 4.25 -2.44 6.04
CA VAL A 404 4.91 -1.33 6.76
C VAL A 404 3.98 -0.81 7.85
N ILE A 405 4.31 -1.11 9.10
CA ILE A 405 3.59 -0.63 10.27
C ILE A 405 4.11 0.77 10.60
N THR A 406 3.24 1.78 10.55
CA THR A 406 3.57 3.16 10.87
C THR A 406 2.99 3.57 12.23
N LEU A 407 3.69 4.46 12.93
CA LEU A 407 3.21 5.00 14.21
C LEU A 407 1.85 5.71 14.05
N SER A 408 1.62 6.37 12.90
CA SER A 408 0.35 7.01 12.60
C SER A 408 -0.81 6.01 12.52
N SER A 409 -0.61 4.84 11.91
CA SER A 409 -1.65 3.79 11.87
C SER A 409 -1.99 3.26 13.26
N VAL A 410 -0.98 3.09 14.13
CA VAL A 410 -1.18 2.65 15.52
C VAL A 410 -1.95 3.70 16.34
N LEU A 411 -1.52 4.95 16.29
CA LEU A 411 -2.17 6.05 17.01
C LEU A 411 -3.61 6.27 16.52
N LEU A 412 -3.84 6.17 15.22
CA LEU A 412 -5.17 6.33 14.63
C LEU A 412 -6.10 5.19 15.08
N ALA A 413 -5.66 3.93 15.01
CA ALA A 413 -6.48 2.79 15.40
C ALA A 413 -6.81 2.78 16.90
N LEU A 414 -5.82 3.01 17.76
CA LEU A 414 -6.02 3.08 19.21
C LEU A 414 -6.85 4.30 19.61
N GLY A 415 -6.56 5.47 19.03
CA GLY A 415 -7.32 6.70 19.28
C GLY A 415 -8.79 6.56 18.87
N PHE A 416 -9.05 5.91 17.72
CA PHE A 416 -10.41 5.65 17.26
C PHE A 416 -11.15 4.64 18.15
N SER A 417 -10.47 3.57 18.60
CA SER A 417 -11.03 2.61 19.58
C SER A 417 -11.45 3.30 20.88
N LEU A 418 -10.57 4.14 21.43
CA LEU A 418 -10.84 4.92 22.64
C LEU A 418 -11.99 5.91 22.43
N GLY A 419 -12.03 6.59 21.29
CA GLY A 419 -13.10 7.51 20.93
C GLY A 419 -14.47 6.82 20.88
N ILE A 420 -14.53 5.62 20.31
CA ILE A 420 -15.76 4.81 20.24
C ILE A 420 -16.16 4.30 21.62
N GLY A 421 -15.21 3.79 22.42
CA GLY A 421 -15.46 3.40 23.80
C GLY A 421 -16.04 4.52 24.64
N LEU A 422 -15.47 5.72 24.50
CA LEU A 422 -15.96 6.92 25.17
C LEU A 422 -17.37 7.29 24.70
N PHE A 423 -17.59 7.36 23.39
CA PHE A 423 -18.89 7.77 22.82
C PHE A 423 -20.02 6.84 23.24
N PHE A 424 -19.84 5.53 23.07
CA PHE A 424 -20.86 4.52 23.41
C PHE A 424 -20.94 4.20 24.91
N GLY A 425 -19.89 4.48 25.68
CA GLY A 425 -19.89 4.32 27.14
C GLY A 425 -20.56 5.48 27.89
N ILE A 426 -20.48 6.72 27.37
CA ILE A 426 -21.06 7.90 28.04
C ILE A 426 -22.57 7.81 28.19
N TRP A 427 -23.28 7.30 27.18
CA TRP A 427 -24.75 7.23 27.23
C TRP A 427 -25.29 6.35 28.37
N PRO A 428 -24.91 5.06 28.50
CA PRO A 428 -25.32 4.23 29.63
C PRO A 428 -24.78 4.74 30.97
N ALA A 429 -23.55 5.29 30.99
CA ALA A 429 -22.99 5.89 32.20
C ALA A 429 -23.83 7.08 32.70
N ARG A 430 -24.34 7.93 31.79
CA ARG A 430 -25.27 9.02 32.13
C ARG A 430 -26.60 8.49 32.64
N GLN A 431 -27.11 7.40 32.07
CA GLN A 431 -28.34 6.76 32.53
C GLN A 431 -28.18 6.26 33.97
N ALA A 432 -27.08 5.55 34.27
CA ALA A 432 -26.74 5.10 35.63
C ALA A 432 -26.61 6.26 36.62
N ALA A 433 -25.91 7.33 36.22
CA ALA A 433 -25.72 8.52 37.03
C ALA A 433 -27.03 9.25 37.38
N ARG A 434 -28.08 9.11 36.57
CA ARG A 434 -29.40 9.74 36.76
C ARG A 434 -30.43 8.90 37.52
N LEU A 435 -30.13 7.63 37.82
CA LEU A 435 -31.02 6.78 38.64
C LEU A 435 -31.33 7.41 40.00
N ASN A 436 -32.61 7.44 40.37
CA ASN A 436 -33.07 7.90 41.68
C ASN A 436 -32.76 6.83 42.74
N PRO A 437 -32.11 7.17 43.87
CA PRO A 437 -31.75 6.19 44.90
C PRO A 437 -32.94 5.39 45.45
N ILE A 438 -34.10 6.03 45.58
CA ILE A 438 -35.31 5.40 46.13
C ILE A 438 -35.85 4.34 45.17
N ASP A 439 -35.92 4.67 43.87
CA ASP A 439 -36.41 3.75 42.84
C ASP A 439 -35.43 2.59 42.62
N ALA A 440 -34.13 2.85 42.73
CA ALA A 440 -33.09 1.85 42.59
C ALA A 440 -33.06 0.80 43.72
N LEU A 441 -33.48 1.19 44.94
CA LEU A 441 -33.56 0.28 46.10
C LEU A 441 -34.86 -0.53 46.14
N ARG A 442 -35.90 -0.08 45.44
CA ARG A 442 -37.18 -0.78 45.26
C ARG A 442 -37.17 -1.77 44.09
N TYR A 443 -36.11 -1.75 43.29
CA TYR A 443 -35.94 -2.67 42.17
C TYR A 443 -35.56 -4.06 42.72
N GLU A 444 -36.38 -5.08 42.41
CA GLU A 444 -36.11 -6.50 42.70
C GLU A 444 -35.21 -7.13 41.63
#